data_AF-A0A7N8WYN3-F1
#
_entry.id   AF-A0A7N8WYN3-F1
#
_cell.length_a   1.000
_cell.length_b   1.000
_cell.length_c   1.000
_cell.angle_alpha   90.00
_cell.angle_beta   90.00
_cell.angle_gamma   90.00
#
_symmetry.space_group_name_H-M   'P 1'
#
loop_
_entity.id
_entity.type
_entity.pdbx_description
1 polymer ?
#
loop_
_entity_poly.entity_id
_entity_poly.type
_entity_poly.pdbx_seq_one_letter_code
_entity_poly.pdbx_strand_id
1 'polypeptide(L)' 'MQVQRVVLNSQPGKNGAPVPENFRVEKTTLAPDLQDGEVLVRTLYLSVDPYMVLIQNI' A
#
# COMPACT_ATOMS: atom_id res chain seq x y z
N MET A 1 7.49 1.18 16.64
CA MET A 1 6.77 2.48 16.62
C MET A 1 5.41 2.31 15.95
N GLN A 2 4.37 3.09 16.31
CA GLN A 2 3.09 3.02 15.58
C GLN A 2 3.16 3.82 14.27
N VAL A 3 2.73 3.21 13.17
CA VAL A 3 2.63 3.84 11.84
C VAL A 3 1.30 3.51 11.19
N GLN A 4 0.91 4.29 10.19
CA GLN A 4 -0.24 4.01 9.34
C GLN A 4 0.21 3.36 8.03
N ARG A 5 -0.62 2.44 7.52
CA ARG A 5 -0.47 1.86 6.18
C ARG A 5 -1.81 1.85 5.46
N VAL A 6 -1.78 1.97 4.14
CA VAL A 6 -2.93 1.68 3.28
C VAL A 6 -2.78 0.26 2.75
N VAL A 7 -3.80 -0.57 2.93
CA VAL A 7 -3.86 -1.94 2.40
C VAL A 7 -4.96 -2.07 1.36
N LEU A 8 -4.83 -3.04 0.46
CA LEU A 8 -5.92 -3.44 -0.44
C LEU A 8 -6.96 -4.23 0.39
N ASN A 9 -8.11 -3.63 0.61
CA ASN A 9 -9.26 -4.19 1.32
C ASN A 9 -10.05 -5.17 0.44
N SER A 10 -10.22 -4.86 -0.84
CA SER A 10 -10.91 -5.71 -1.82
C SER A 10 -10.45 -5.39 -3.24
N GLN A 11 -10.55 -6.36 -4.14
CA GLN A 11 -10.25 -6.11 -5.55
C GLN A 11 -11.47 -5.46 -6.25
N PRO A 12 -11.27 -4.47 -7.14
CA PRO A 12 -12.36 -3.87 -7.90
C PRO A 12 -12.98 -4.83 -8.95
N GLY A 13 -12.38 -6.01 -9.19
CA GLY A 13 -12.80 -6.97 -10.22
C GLY A 13 -12.23 -6.64 -11.62
N LYS A 14 -12.22 -7.61 -12.54
CA LYS A 14 -11.53 -7.50 -13.86
C LYS A 14 -11.90 -6.27 -14.68
N ASN A 15 -13.16 -5.82 -14.59
CA ASN A 15 -13.69 -4.67 -15.33
C ASN A 15 -14.17 -3.54 -14.41
N GLY A 16 -13.87 -3.61 -13.12
CA GLY A 16 -14.30 -2.60 -12.16
C GLY A 16 -13.27 -1.50 -11.98
N ALA A 17 -13.75 -0.26 -11.82
CA ALA A 17 -12.90 0.85 -11.43
C ALA A 17 -12.53 0.75 -9.93
N PRO A 18 -11.31 1.12 -9.53
CA PRO A 18 -10.95 1.21 -8.13
C PRO A 18 -11.82 2.28 -7.44
N VAL A 19 -12.42 1.91 -6.31
CA VAL A 19 -13.18 2.79 -5.43
C VAL A 19 -12.45 2.93 -4.08
N PRO A 20 -12.67 4.01 -3.31
CA PRO A 20 -12.01 4.20 -2.02
C PRO A 20 -12.15 3.01 -1.07
N GLU A 21 -13.30 2.31 -1.10
CA GLU A 21 -13.59 1.15 -0.25
C GLU A 21 -12.75 -0.09 -0.60
N ASN A 22 -12.10 -0.11 -1.78
CA ASN A 22 -11.10 -1.13 -2.09
C ASN A 22 -9.83 -0.97 -1.26
N PHE A 23 -9.66 0.14 -0.55
CA PHE A 23 -8.50 0.43 0.28
C PHE A 23 -8.91 0.65 1.74
N ARG A 24 -8.03 0.32 2.66
CA ARG A 24 -8.25 0.55 4.11
C ARG A 24 -7.00 1.09 4.76
N VAL A 25 -7.18 2.10 5.62
CA VAL A 25 -6.11 2.61 6.48
C VAL A 25 -6.07 1.80 7.77
N GLU A 26 -4.89 1.30 8.13
CA GLU A 26 -4.66 0.55 9.35
C GLU A 26 -3.50 1.14 10.14
N LYS A 27 -3.56 1.00 11.47
CA LYS A 27 -2.39 1.22 12.33
C LYS A 27 -1.64 -0.09 12.49
N THR A 28 -0.31 -0.04 12.43
CA THR A 28 0.55 -1.20 12.71
C THR A 28 1.75 -0.79 13.56
N THR A 29 2.39 -1.76 14.20
CA THR A 29 3.64 -1.57 14.91
C THR A 29 4.79 -1.94 13.99
N LEU A 30 5.62 -0.95 13.68
CA LEU A 30 6.87 -1.15 12.96
C LEU A 30 7.95 -1.64 13.94
N ALA A 31 8.53 -2.80 13.64
CA ALA A 31 9.67 -3.36 14.37
C ALA A 31 10.91 -2.50 14.10
N PRO A 32 11.71 -2.17 15.12
CA PRO A 32 12.89 -1.32 14.98
C PRO A 32 14.15 -2.09 14.54
N ASP A 33 14.10 -3.42 14.49
CA ASP A 33 15.27 -4.27 14.26
C ASP A 33 15.60 -4.32 12.76
N LEU A 34 16.48 -3.43 12.32
CA LEU A 34 17.03 -3.40 10.97
C LEU A 34 18.18 -4.41 10.84
N GLN A 35 18.23 -5.10 9.71
CA GLN A 35 19.38 -5.92 9.31
C GLN A 35 20.47 -5.08 8.65
N ASP A 36 21.68 -5.66 8.49
CA ASP A 36 22.76 -5.01 7.76
C ASP A 36 22.32 -4.69 6.31
N GLY A 37 22.53 -3.45 5.89
CA GLY A 37 22.08 -2.93 4.60
C GLY A 37 20.62 -2.41 4.56
N GLU A 38 19.84 -2.54 5.64
CA GLU A 38 18.48 -1.98 5.71
C GLU A 38 18.46 -0.55 6.24
N VAL A 39 17.45 0.22 5.83
CA VAL A 39 17.24 1.60 6.27
C VAL A 39 15.78 1.85 6.63
N LEU A 40 15.58 2.58 7.72
CA LEU A 40 14.26 3.09 8.09
C LEU A 40 14.04 4.46 7.44
N VAL A 41 12.95 4.59 6.68
CA VAL A 41 12.60 5.82 5.97
C VAL A 41 11.29 6.43 6.46
N ARG A 42 11.18 7.75 6.32
CA ARG A 42 9.92 8.49 6.50
C ARG A 42 9.35 8.86 5.14
N THR A 43 8.23 8.26 4.77
CA THR A 43 7.50 8.63 3.55
C THR A 43 7.03 10.08 3.63
N LEU A 44 7.42 10.89 2.65
CA LEU A 44 6.99 12.30 2.54
C LEU A 44 5.86 12.46 1.52
N TYR A 45 5.99 11.78 0.38
CA TYR A 45 5.03 11.80 -0.71
C TYR A 45 4.91 10.39 -1.30
N LEU A 46 3.75 10.08 -1.86
CA LEU A 46 3.45 8.84 -2.56
C LEU A 46 2.75 9.20 -3.87
N SER A 47 3.23 8.68 -5.00
CA SER A 47 2.56 8.85 -6.28
C SER A 47 1.34 7.94 -6.38
N VAL A 48 0.37 8.35 -7.18
CA VAL A 48 -0.73 7.51 -7.63
C VAL A 48 -0.73 7.59 -9.15
N ASP A 49 -0.43 6.45 -9.79
CA ASP A 49 -0.17 6.37 -11.21
C ASP A 49 -1.21 5.48 -11.93
N PRO A 50 -1.61 5.79 -13.18
CA PRO A 50 -2.62 5.01 -13.90
C PRO A 50 -2.31 3.51 -14.02
N TYR A 51 -1.04 3.12 -14.03
CA TYR A 51 -0.64 1.72 -14.11
C TYR A 51 -1.02 0.91 -12.87
N MET A 52 -1.30 1.54 -11.72
CA MET A 52 -1.66 0.85 -10.47
C MET A 52 -3.00 0.11 -10.57
N VAL A 53 -3.79 0.38 -11.61
CA VAL A 53 -5.06 -0.30 -11.92
C VAL A 53 -4.81 -1.65 -12.63
N LEU A 54 -3.61 -1.91 -13.14
CA LEU A 54 -3.38 -2.95 -14.16
C LEU A 54 -3.59 -4.38 -13.60
N ILE A 55 -4.74 -4.96 -13.95
CA ILE A 55 -4.97 -6.40 -13.94
C ILE A 55 -4.39 -6.92 -15.27
N GLN A 56 -3.13 -7.35 -15.28
CA GLN A 56 -2.63 -8.14 -16.41
C GLN A 56 -3.32 -9.50 -16.40
N ASN A 57 -3.99 -9.82 -17.51
CA ASN A 57 -4.42 -11.17 -17.81
C ASN A 57 -3.17 -12.07 -17.87
N ILE A 58 -2.94 -12.84 -16.81
CA ILE A 58 -2.21 -14.11 -16.84
C ILE A 58 -3.20 -15.18 -16.42
#